data_AF-A0A8X8XXT4-F1
#
_entry.id   AF-A0A8X8XXT4-F1
#
_cell.length_a   1.000
_cell.length_b   1.000
_cell.length_c   1.000
_cell.angle_alpha   90.00
_cell.angle_beta   90.00
_cell.angle_gamma   90.00
#
_symmetry.space_group_name_H-M   'P 1'
#
loop_
_entity.id
_entity.type
_entity.pdbx_description
1 polymer ?
#
loop_
_entity_poly.entity_id
_entity_poly.type
_entity_poly.pdbx_seq_one_letter_code
_entity_poly.pdbx_strand_id
1 'polypeptide(L)'
;MVQKGREKKPSNLINLVHKSDNSNTSQITTLVLARDCWTLQVVTLTSIALALSNVSQHQRKQLLSSVSEGLPLAKVVEKTLDTNAKLKSIRNAPSATWVELLVYSKWVEIDLRTGFLWCSHSKQVLQELSDKAEEIVMEWKSQSQDSNMGNPLNFPARVVAANSMYRICQTILLSYGEEESCEEMWERLCVMIADVLSACLANLPHAITKMCHQSCIEKRDKTVREAFLLLVKTEEVLGIVRRQMSSMNDLVGSVDC
;
A
#
# COMPACT_ATOMS: atom_id res chain seq x y z
N MET A 1 -11.16 27.55 7.35
CA MET A 1 -10.33 26.33 7.20
C MET A 1 -11.17 25.10 6.86
N VAL A 2 -12.36 24.95 7.45
CA VAL A 2 -13.30 23.85 7.13
C VAL A 2 -13.62 23.76 5.63
N GLN A 3 -14.03 24.86 4.99
CA GLN A 3 -14.32 24.88 3.55
C GLN A 3 -13.14 24.41 2.68
N LYS A 4 -11.93 24.95 2.94
CA LYS A 4 -10.68 24.55 2.27
C LYS A 4 -10.31 23.08 2.48
N GLY A 5 -10.69 22.49 3.62
CA GLY A 5 -10.48 21.07 3.89
C GLY A 5 -11.44 20.19 3.07
N ARG A 6 -12.72 20.57 3.02
CA ARG A 6 -13.75 19.88 2.25
C ARG A 6 -13.51 19.89 0.74
N GLU A 7 -13.00 21.01 0.20
CA GLU A 7 -12.58 21.11 -1.20
C GLU A 7 -11.45 20.12 -1.56
N LYS A 8 -10.66 19.69 -0.58
CA LYS A 8 -9.53 18.76 -0.77
C LYS A 8 -9.89 17.31 -0.48
N LYS A 9 -11.18 16.99 -0.30
CA LYS A 9 -11.69 15.65 -0.03
C LYS A 9 -11.15 14.64 -1.07
N PRO A 10 -10.61 13.48 -0.64
CA PRO A 10 -10.04 12.50 -1.55
C PRO A 10 -11.14 11.59 -2.11
N SER A 11 -11.87 12.06 -3.13
CA SER A 11 -13.03 11.35 -3.70
C SER A 11 -12.67 10.00 -4.32
N ASN A 12 -11.51 9.87 -4.97
CA ASN A 12 -11.11 8.59 -5.58
C ASN A 12 -10.71 7.58 -4.52
N LEU A 13 -10.01 8.03 -3.47
CA LEU A 13 -9.68 7.18 -2.33
C LEU A 13 -10.95 6.67 -1.64
N ILE A 14 -11.95 7.53 -1.45
CA ILE A 14 -13.24 7.17 -0.84
C ILE A 14 -13.89 6.01 -1.61
N ASN A 15 -13.95 6.14 -2.94
CA ASN A 15 -14.50 5.08 -3.80
C ASN A 15 -13.72 3.76 -3.67
N LEU A 16 -12.39 3.82 -3.47
CA LEU A 16 -11.57 2.63 -3.30
C LEU A 16 -11.76 1.99 -1.92
N VAL A 17 -11.72 2.76 -0.83
CA VAL A 17 -11.87 2.21 0.54
C VAL A 17 -13.27 1.63 0.79
N HIS A 18 -14.27 2.02 0.01
CA HIS A 18 -15.58 1.36 0.01
C HIS A 18 -15.54 -0.09 -0.49
N LYS A 19 -14.55 -0.47 -1.30
CA LYS A 19 -14.35 -1.86 -1.73
C LYS A 19 -13.74 -2.74 -0.64
N SER A 20 -13.20 -2.14 0.43
CA SER A 20 -12.58 -2.91 1.51
C SER A 20 -13.62 -3.80 2.18
N ASP A 21 -13.31 -5.09 2.24
CA ASP A 21 -14.13 -6.12 2.84
C ASP A 21 -13.39 -6.72 4.05
N ASN A 22 -13.50 -6.04 5.20
CA ASN A 22 -12.90 -6.47 6.46
C ASN A 22 -13.43 -7.83 6.96
N SER A 23 -14.50 -8.39 6.36
CA SER A 23 -15.04 -9.71 6.73
C SER A 23 -14.33 -10.85 6.00
N ASN A 24 -13.79 -10.59 4.80
CA ASN A 24 -13.04 -11.52 3.97
C ASN A 24 -11.55 -11.18 3.85
N THR A 25 -11.03 -10.25 4.65
CA THR A 25 -9.58 -10.07 4.89
C THR A 25 -9.01 -11.29 5.58
N SER A 26 -8.97 -12.36 4.80
CA SER A 26 -8.34 -13.64 4.99
C SER A 26 -6.92 -13.43 5.50
N GLN A 27 -6.39 -14.48 6.14
CA GLN A 27 -5.02 -14.59 6.61
C GLN A 27 -3.97 -13.96 5.66
N ILE A 28 -4.23 -13.92 4.35
CA ILE A 28 -3.45 -13.28 3.29
C ILE A 28 -3.22 -11.79 3.54
N THR A 29 -4.26 -10.98 3.80
CA THR A 29 -4.09 -9.55 4.06
C THR A 29 -3.28 -9.37 5.34
N THR A 30 -3.55 -10.13 6.39
CA THR A 30 -2.74 -10.14 7.63
C THR A 30 -1.27 -10.53 7.39
N LEU A 31 -1.00 -11.50 6.52
CA LEU A 31 0.35 -11.93 6.14
C LEU A 31 1.09 -10.87 5.31
N VAL A 32 0.39 -10.17 4.42
CA VAL A 32 0.91 -9.02 3.66
C VAL A 32 1.20 -7.85 4.61
N LEU A 33 0.31 -7.58 5.57
CA LEU A 33 0.40 -6.48 6.53
C LEU A 33 1.55 -6.62 7.54
N ALA A 34 2.03 -7.84 7.83
CA ALA A 34 2.88 -8.11 8.98
C ALA A 34 4.36 -7.68 8.86
N ARG A 35 4.86 -7.28 7.68
CA ARG A 35 6.32 -7.22 7.46
C ARG A 35 6.86 -6.05 6.60
N ASP A 36 6.02 -5.39 5.81
CA ASP A 36 6.43 -4.23 5.00
C ASP A 36 5.74 -2.96 5.51
N CYS A 37 6.25 -1.77 5.18
CA CYS A 37 5.49 -0.54 5.45
C CYS A 37 4.25 -0.46 4.53
N TRP A 38 3.15 0.08 5.04
CA TRP A 38 1.87 0.23 4.33
C TRP A 38 2.02 0.84 2.93
N THR A 39 2.84 1.87 2.79
CA THR A 39 3.09 2.53 1.50
C THR A 39 3.81 1.61 0.52
N LEU A 40 4.76 0.79 0.97
CA LEU A 40 5.42 -0.18 0.10
C LEU A 40 4.43 -1.23 -0.40
N GLN A 41 3.61 -1.77 0.50
CA GLN A 41 2.61 -2.78 0.15
C GLN A 41 1.60 -2.25 -0.88
N VAL A 42 1.08 -1.04 -0.66
CA VAL A 42 0.16 -0.39 -1.61
C VAL A 42 0.79 -0.21 -2.98
N VAL A 43 2.04 0.27 -3.04
CA VAL A 43 2.76 0.47 -4.31
C VAL A 43 3.03 -0.86 -5.01
N THR A 44 3.44 -1.89 -4.26
CA THR A 44 3.68 -3.24 -4.81
C THR A 44 2.41 -3.86 -5.36
N LEU A 45 1.31 -3.87 -4.59
CA LEU A 45 0.01 -4.38 -5.04
C LEU A 45 -0.51 -3.63 -6.27
N THR A 46 -0.34 -2.30 -6.30
CA THR A 46 -0.71 -1.49 -7.48
C THR A 46 0.14 -1.85 -8.70
N SER A 47 1.42 -2.13 -8.50
CA SER A 47 2.33 -2.56 -9.58
C SER A 47 1.88 -3.91 -10.16
N ILE A 48 1.52 -4.88 -9.30
CA ILE A 48 0.97 -6.17 -9.73
C ILE A 48 -0.32 -5.96 -10.53
N ALA A 49 -1.25 -5.14 -10.02
CA ALA A 49 -2.51 -4.86 -10.70
C ALA A 49 -2.29 -4.25 -12.10
N LEU A 50 -1.32 -3.34 -12.22
CA LEU A 50 -0.98 -2.71 -13.50
C LEU A 50 -0.22 -3.64 -14.47
N ALA A 51 0.34 -4.74 -13.99
CA ALA A 51 0.95 -5.77 -14.83
C ALA A 51 -0.08 -6.71 -15.49
N LEU A 52 -1.32 -6.78 -14.97
CA LEU A 52 -2.36 -7.64 -15.52
C LEU A 52 -2.77 -7.20 -16.93
N SER A 53 -3.06 -8.18 -17.79
CA SER A 53 -3.64 -7.96 -19.11
C SER A 53 -5.15 -7.69 -19.00
N ASN A 54 -5.78 -7.25 -20.10
CA ASN A 54 -7.23 -7.04 -20.23
C ASN A 54 -7.88 -6.00 -19.29
N VAL A 55 -7.10 -5.25 -18.51
CA VAL A 55 -7.62 -4.13 -17.71
C VAL A 55 -7.72 -2.85 -18.54
N SER A 56 -8.89 -2.23 -18.57
CA SER A 56 -9.14 -0.99 -19.32
C SER A 56 -8.27 0.18 -18.84
N GLN A 57 -7.94 1.11 -19.75
CA GLN A 57 -7.20 2.32 -19.39
C GLN A 57 -7.95 3.18 -18.34
N HIS A 58 -9.28 3.15 -18.37
CA HIS A 58 -10.11 3.84 -17.39
C HIS A 58 -9.92 3.27 -15.98
N GLN A 59 -10.02 1.94 -15.82
CA GLN A 59 -9.78 1.27 -14.52
C GLN A 59 -8.37 1.56 -13.99
N ARG A 60 -7.35 1.50 -14.86
CA ARG A 60 -5.96 1.82 -14.48
C ARG A 60 -5.83 3.26 -13.96
N LYS A 61 -6.39 4.24 -14.67
CA LYS A 61 -6.37 5.66 -14.27
C LYS A 61 -7.12 5.89 -12.96
N GLN A 62 -8.25 5.20 -12.77
CA GLN A 62 -9.04 5.29 -11.54
C GLN A 62 -8.24 4.75 -10.34
N LEU A 63 -7.66 3.56 -10.46
CA LEU A 63 -6.83 2.98 -9.39
C LEU A 63 -5.64 3.88 -9.05
N LEU A 64 -4.90 4.36 -10.06
CA LEU A 64 -3.78 5.28 -9.84
C LEU A 64 -4.21 6.57 -9.14
N SER A 65 -5.40 7.10 -9.46
CA SER A 65 -5.94 8.31 -8.82
C SER A 65 -6.29 8.05 -7.34
N SER A 66 -6.96 6.93 -7.05
CA SER A 66 -7.28 6.52 -5.68
C SER A 66 -6.02 6.32 -4.82
N VAL A 67 -5.02 5.62 -5.37
CA VAL A 67 -3.75 5.37 -4.66
C VAL A 67 -2.95 6.66 -4.48
N SER A 68 -2.95 7.56 -5.48
CA SER A 68 -2.31 8.89 -5.38
C SER A 68 -2.87 9.73 -4.23
N GLU A 69 -4.18 9.61 -3.96
CA GLU A 69 -4.83 10.30 -2.85
C GLU A 69 -4.54 9.65 -1.49
N GLY A 70 -4.39 8.32 -1.45
CA GLY A 70 -4.13 7.54 -0.23
C GLY A 70 -2.68 7.56 0.27
N LEU A 71 -1.70 7.47 -0.62
CA LEU A 71 -0.28 7.34 -0.24
C LEU A 71 0.23 8.48 0.66
N PRO A 72 -0.08 9.77 0.43
CA PRO A 72 0.34 10.84 1.33
C PRO A 72 -0.23 10.69 2.75
N LEU A 73 -1.44 10.15 2.89
CA LEU A 73 -2.08 9.91 4.18
C LEU A 73 -1.41 8.74 4.91
N ALA A 74 -1.16 7.63 4.20
CA ALA A 74 -0.43 6.49 4.73
C ALA A 74 0.98 6.89 5.20
N LYS A 75 1.68 7.74 4.43
CA LYS A 75 2.99 8.28 4.81
C LYS A 75 2.95 9.12 6.10
N VAL A 76 1.87 9.87 6.34
CA VAL A 76 1.68 10.60 7.61
C VAL A 76 1.53 9.61 8.77
N VAL A 77 0.73 8.57 8.60
CA VAL A 77 0.55 7.51 9.61
C VAL A 77 1.89 6.85 9.93
N GLU A 78 2.57 6.32 8.91
CA GLU A 78 3.85 5.61 9.05
C GLU A 78 4.90 6.46 9.76
N LYS A 79 5.09 7.71 9.31
CA LYS A 79 6.06 8.63 9.92
C LYS A 79 5.77 8.88 11.40
N THR A 80 4.49 8.85 11.78
CA THR A 80 4.04 9.18 13.13
C THR A 80 4.08 7.97 14.06
N LEU A 81 3.81 6.76 13.54
CA LEU A 81 3.90 5.50 14.31
C LEU A 81 5.34 5.01 14.44
N ASP A 82 6.21 5.33 13.49
CA ASP A 82 7.62 4.94 13.52
C ASP A 82 8.40 5.76 14.56
N THR A 83 8.46 5.23 15.78
CA THR A 83 9.23 5.80 16.91
C THR A 83 10.75 5.63 16.74
N ASN A 84 11.21 4.81 15.79
CA ASN A 84 12.63 4.57 15.54
C ASN A 84 13.05 5.22 14.22
N ALA A 85 13.82 6.31 14.30
CA ALA A 85 14.37 7.03 13.14
C ALA A 85 15.35 6.21 12.23
N LYS A 86 15.36 4.87 12.33
CA LYS A 86 16.33 3.96 11.72
C LYS A 86 15.94 3.43 10.33
N LEU A 87 14.69 3.62 9.86
CA LEU A 87 14.16 3.00 8.63
C LEU A 87 14.28 3.86 7.35
N LYS A 88 15.42 4.53 7.11
CA LYS A 88 15.54 5.51 6.00
C LYS A 88 15.44 4.89 4.59
N SER A 89 16.00 3.70 4.38
CA SER A 89 15.94 2.97 3.10
C SER A 89 14.52 2.46 2.79
N ILE A 90 13.85 1.86 3.78
CA ILE A 90 12.46 1.41 3.70
C ILE A 90 11.51 2.57 3.41
N ARG A 91 11.80 3.78 3.92
CA ARG A 91 11.00 4.99 3.64
C ARG A 91 11.15 5.52 2.22
N ASN A 92 12.32 5.34 1.61
CA ASN A 92 12.60 5.87 0.28
C ASN A 92 12.11 4.94 -0.83
N ALA A 93 12.12 3.62 -0.61
CA ALA A 93 11.70 2.64 -1.61
C ALA A 93 10.28 2.90 -2.15
N PRO A 94 9.23 3.07 -1.33
CA PRO A 94 7.88 3.35 -1.83
C PRO A 94 7.81 4.61 -2.68
N SER A 95 8.53 5.67 -2.28
CA SER A 95 8.49 6.95 -2.99
C SER A 95 9.20 6.85 -4.35
N ALA A 96 10.33 6.15 -4.43
CA ALA A 96 11.06 5.93 -5.67
C ALA A 96 10.26 5.03 -6.63
N THR A 97 9.77 3.89 -6.13
CA THR A 97 8.94 2.95 -6.92
C THR A 97 7.64 3.60 -7.38
N TRP A 98 7.00 4.44 -6.55
CA TRP A 98 5.78 5.14 -6.95
C TRP A 98 5.99 6.14 -8.09
N VAL A 99 7.09 6.90 -8.07
CA VAL A 99 7.41 7.84 -9.17
C VAL A 99 7.63 7.07 -10.47
N GLU A 100 8.38 5.97 -10.39
CA GLU A 100 8.63 5.11 -11.56
C GLU A 100 7.33 4.52 -12.13
N LEU A 101 6.45 4.04 -11.25
CA LEU A 101 5.16 3.47 -11.61
C LEU A 101 4.23 4.51 -12.23
N LEU A 102 4.09 5.67 -11.59
CA LEU A 102 3.13 6.69 -12.00
C LEU A 102 3.54 7.39 -13.30
N VAL A 103 4.84 7.67 -13.47
CA VAL A 103 5.34 8.44 -14.62
C VAL A 103 5.65 7.53 -15.80
N TYR A 104 6.30 6.39 -15.55
CA TYR A 104 6.82 5.52 -16.61
C TYR A 104 6.04 4.22 -16.78
N SER A 105 5.06 3.92 -15.90
CA SER A 105 4.40 2.60 -15.86
C SER A 105 5.40 1.45 -15.70
N LYS A 106 6.48 1.72 -14.95
CA LYS A 106 7.58 0.78 -14.72
C LYS A 106 7.65 0.37 -13.26
N TRP A 107 8.23 -0.79 -13.03
CA TRP A 107 8.65 -1.25 -11.72
C TRP A 107 10.06 -1.82 -11.85
N VAL A 108 11.03 -1.20 -11.19
CA VAL A 108 12.44 -1.62 -11.25
C VAL A 108 12.91 -1.80 -12.70
N GLU A 109 12.71 -0.75 -13.49
CA GLU A 109 13.03 -0.63 -14.91
C GLU A 109 12.20 -1.50 -15.87
N ILE A 110 11.39 -2.43 -15.34
CA ILE A 110 10.52 -3.32 -16.12
C ILE A 110 9.23 -2.57 -16.49
N ASP A 111 8.92 -2.50 -17.78
CA ASP A 111 7.64 -1.96 -18.27
C ASP A 111 6.49 -2.90 -17.94
N LEU A 112 5.57 -2.46 -17.08
CA LEU A 112 4.45 -3.28 -16.62
C LEU A 112 3.35 -3.42 -17.69
N ARG A 113 3.30 -2.53 -18.68
CA ARG A 113 2.29 -2.59 -19.74
C ARG A 113 2.69 -3.58 -20.83
N THR A 114 3.97 -3.62 -21.17
CA THR A 114 4.46 -4.44 -22.28
C THR A 114 5.16 -5.71 -21.81
N GLY A 115 5.76 -5.71 -20.63
CA GLY A 115 6.60 -6.82 -20.14
C GLY A 115 5.86 -8.12 -19.85
N PHE A 116 4.52 -8.06 -19.77
CA PHE A 116 3.66 -9.20 -19.37
C PHE A 116 2.51 -9.45 -20.35
N LEU A 117 2.54 -8.85 -21.56
CA LEU A 117 1.48 -9.03 -22.57
C LEU A 117 1.33 -10.47 -23.06
N TRP A 118 2.39 -11.25 -22.97
CA TRP A 118 2.44 -12.66 -23.36
C TRP A 118 1.88 -13.59 -22.27
N CYS A 119 1.59 -13.07 -21.07
CA CYS A 119 0.99 -13.85 -20.01
C CYS A 119 -0.51 -14.02 -20.25
N SER A 120 -0.96 -15.28 -20.33
CA SER A 120 -2.34 -15.62 -20.69
C SER A 120 -3.31 -15.48 -19.53
N HIS A 121 -2.82 -15.52 -18.28
CA HIS A 121 -3.65 -15.42 -17.06
C HIS A 121 -2.85 -14.83 -15.89
N SER A 122 -3.56 -14.36 -14.86
CA SER A 122 -3.00 -13.64 -13.70
C SER A 122 -1.95 -14.44 -12.94
N LYS A 123 -2.12 -15.75 -12.77
CA LYS A 123 -1.11 -16.61 -12.13
C LYS A 123 0.28 -16.51 -12.77
N GLN A 124 0.33 -16.45 -14.11
CA GLN A 124 1.57 -16.35 -14.85
C GLN A 124 2.22 -14.98 -14.64
N VAL A 125 1.44 -13.90 -14.62
CA VAL A 125 1.93 -12.55 -14.28
C VAL A 125 2.55 -12.54 -12.88
N LEU A 126 1.91 -13.17 -11.90
CA LEU A 126 2.43 -13.25 -10.52
C LEU A 126 3.72 -14.05 -10.42
N GLN A 127 3.83 -15.16 -11.14
CA GLN A 127 5.05 -15.98 -11.21
C GLN A 127 6.19 -15.18 -11.84
N GLU A 128 5.98 -14.57 -13.00
CA GLU A 128 6.99 -13.77 -13.68
C GLU A 128 7.47 -12.56 -12.87
N LEU A 129 6.55 -11.87 -12.19
CA LEU A 129 6.91 -10.79 -11.26
C LEU A 129 7.70 -11.32 -10.05
N SER A 130 7.30 -12.47 -9.51
CA SER A 130 8.02 -13.13 -8.41
C SER A 130 9.44 -13.52 -8.81
N ASP A 131 9.61 -14.13 -9.97
CA ASP A 131 10.90 -14.67 -10.43
C ASP A 131 11.89 -13.53 -10.71
N LYS A 132 11.43 -12.46 -11.40
CA LYS A 132 12.24 -11.24 -11.59
C LYS A 132 12.60 -10.56 -10.28
N ALA A 133 11.66 -10.52 -9.33
CA ALA A 133 11.91 -9.96 -8.01
C ALA A 133 12.96 -10.78 -7.23
N GLU A 134 12.88 -12.11 -7.30
CA GLU A 134 13.84 -13.02 -6.70
C GLU A 134 15.23 -12.86 -7.32
N GLU A 135 15.32 -12.78 -8.65
CA GLU A 135 16.56 -12.54 -9.39
C GLU A 135 17.29 -11.29 -8.88
N ILE A 136 16.58 -10.16 -8.75
CA ILE A 136 17.14 -8.90 -8.24
C ILE A 136 17.68 -9.06 -6.81
N VAL A 137 16.94 -9.77 -5.95
CA VAL A 137 17.35 -10.00 -4.55
C VAL A 137 18.57 -10.92 -4.48
N MET A 138 18.62 -11.95 -5.33
CA MET A 138 19.71 -12.92 -5.36
C MET A 138 20.98 -12.33 -5.99
N GLU A 139 20.85 -11.55 -7.07
CA GLU A 139 21.95 -10.80 -7.67
C GLU A 139 22.61 -9.90 -6.61
N TRP A 140 21.81 -9.11 -5.89
CA TRP A 140 22.32 -8.26 -4.81
C TRP A 140 23.04 -9.04 -3.71
N LYS A 141 22.46 -10.18 -3.27
CA LYS A 141 23.09 -11.05 -2.26
C LYS A 141 24.42 -11.63 -2.73
N SER A 142 24.56 -11.93 -4.02
CA SER A 142 25.79 -12.48 -4.60
C SER A 142 26.92 -11.45 -4.76
N GLN A 143 26.57 -10.20 -5.03
CA GLN A 143 27.52 -9.10 -5.23
C GLN A 143 28.01 -8.47 -3.92
N SER A 144 27.29 -8.66 -2.81
CA SER A 144 27.64 -8.11 -1.51
C SER A 144 28.50 -9.10 -0.71
N GLN A 145 29.83 -8.97 -0.76
CA GLN A 145 30.77 -9.77 0.04
C GLN A 145 30.89 -9.35 1.53
N ASP A 146 30.13 -8.34 1.98
CA ASP A 146 30.33 -7.69 3.29
C ASP A 146 29.57 -8.35 4.45
N SER A 147 30.25 -8.59 5.57
CA SER A 147 29.74 -9.24 6.80
C SER A 147 28.67 -8.43 7.58
N ASN A 148 28.28 -7.25 7.09
CA ASN A 148 27.25 -6.39 7.71
C ASN A 148 25.83 -6.63 7.17
N MET A 149 25.65 -7.73 6.43
CA MET A 149 24.44 -8.23 5.75
C MET A 149 23.21 -8.47 6.64
N GLY A 150 23.38 -8.56 7.95
CA GLY A 150 22.27 -8.87 8.87
C GLY A 150 21.27 -7.73 9.04
N ASN A 151 21.52 -6.54 8.50
CA ASN A 151 20.65 -5.39 8.69
C ASN A 151 19.90 -4.98 7.40
N PRO A 152 18.60 -5.34 7.27
CA PRO A 152 17.73 -4.92 6.15
C PRO A 152 17.69 -3.41 5.91
N LEU A 153 18.11 -2.60 6.90
CA LEU A 153 18.16 -1.14 6.82
C LEU A 153 19.16 -0.60 5.80
N ASN A 154 20.16 -1.37 5.40
CA ASN A 154 21.17 -0.93 4.43
C ASN A 154 20.82 -1.30 2.98
N PHE A 155 19.65 -1.90 2.75
CA PHE A 155 19.29 -2.38 1.43
C PHE A 155 18.98 -1.20 0.48
N PRO A 156 19.46 -1.25 -0.77
CA PRO A 156 19.05 -0.30 -1.79
C PRO A 156 17.53 -0.31 -1.95
N ALA A 157 16.95 0.85 -2.28
CA ALA A 157 15.51 0.98 -2.50
C ALA A 157 14.97 -0.05 -3.51
N ARG A 158 15.74 -0.33 -4.58
CA ARG A 158 15.46 -1.36 -5.58
C ARG A 158 15.28 -2.75 -4.95
N VAL A 159 16.20 -3.15 -4.07
CA VAL A 159 16.20 -4.46 -3.41
C VAL A 159 15.05 -4.58 -2.41
N VAL A 160 14.74 -3.50 -1.69
CA VAL A 160 13.57 -3.46 -0.80
C VAL A 160 12.28 -3.64 -1.58
N ALA A 161 12.12 -2.94 -2.71
CA ALA A 161 10.96 -3.08 -3.60
C ALA A 161 10.87 -4.48 -4.22
N ALA A 162 11.99 -5.05 -4.66
CA ALA A 162 12.08 -6.43 -5.15
C ALA A 162 11.65 -7.45 -4.09
N ASN A 163 12.20 -7.36 -2.88
CA ASN A 163 11.83 -8.27 -1.80
C ASN A 163 10.34 -8.17 -1.41
N SER A 164 9.74 -6.97 -1.47
CA SER A 164 8.29 -6.79 -1.26
C SER A 164 7.48 -7.45 -2.36
N MET A 165 7.84 -7.23 -3.64
CA MET A 165 7.20 -7.85 -4.80
C MET A 165 7.22 -9.36 -4.71
N TYR A 166 8.40 -9.95 -4.50
CA TYR A 166 8.57 -11.39 -4.32
C TYR A 166 7.61 -11.93 -3.26
N ARG A 167 7.64 -11.33 -2.06
CA ARG A 167 6.84 -11.81 -0.94
C ARG A 167 5.34 -11.66 -1.17
N ILE A 168 4.88 -10.56 -1.75
CA ILE A 168 3.45 -10.34 -2.02
C ILE A 168 2.98 -11.29 -3.11
N CYS A 169 3.72 -11.44 -4.21
CA CYS A 169 3.40 -12.40 -5.27
C CYS A 169 3.30 -13.83 -4.74
N GLN A 170 4.29 -14.29 -3.97
CA GLN A 170 4.26 -15.61 -3.32
C GLN A 170 3.04 -15.76 -2.39
N THR A 171 2.73 -14.74 -1.60
CA THR A 171 1.56 -14.77 -0.69
C THR A 171 0.25 -14.90 -1.45
N ILE A 172 0.09 -14.18 -2.57
CA ILE A 172 -1.10 -14.29 -3.42
C ILE A 172 -1.15 -15.67 -4.07
N LEU A 173 -0.03 -16.16 -4.61
CA LEU A 173 0.08 -17.47 -5.26
C LEU A 173 -0.31 -18.64 -4.34
N LEU A 174 0.01 -18.58 -3.04
CA LEU A 174 -0.38 -19.59 -2.04
C LEU A 174 -1.90 -19.73 -1.87
N SER A 175 -2.65 -18.71 -2.27
CA SER A 175 -4.10 -18.62 -2.11
C SER A 175 -4.83 -18.45 -3.45
N TYR A 176 -4.16 -18.81 -4.52
CA TYR A 176 -4.66 -18.70 -5.88
C TYR A 176 -5.58 -19.90 -6.16
N GLY A 177 -6.83 -19.65 -6.57
CA GLY A 177 -7.77 -20.69 -6.99
C GLY A 177 -7.42 -21.24 -8.37
N GLU A 178 -7.88 -22.44 -8.73
CA GLU A 178 -7.45 -23.11 -9.97
C GLU A 178 -7.74 -22.33 -11.27
N GLU A 179 -8.75 -21.44 -11.29
CA GLU A 179 -9.20 -20.72 -12.49
C GLU A 179 -9.54 -19.22 -12.26
N GLU A 180 -8.71 -18.47 -11.52
CA GLU A 180 -8.93 -17.02 -11.35
C GLU A 180 -8.49 -16.24 -12.60
N SER A 181 -9.41 -15.50 -13.21
CA SER A 181 -9.18 -14.63 -14.38
C SER A 181 -8.43 -13.33 -14.02
N CYS A 182 -7.90 -12.63 -15.02
CA CYS A 182 -7.24 -11.33 -14.79
C CYS A 182 -8.22 -10.26 -14.24
N GLU A 183 -9.51 -10.34 -14.57
CA GLU A 183 -10.53 -9.41 -14.06
C GLU A 183 -10.85 -9.69 -12.59
N GLU A 184 -11.02 -10.96 -12.21
CA GLU A 184 -11.21 -11.37 -10.82
C GLU A 184 -9.98 -11.03 -9.97
N MET A 185 -8.79 -11.30 -10.48
CA MET A 185 -7.54 -10.92 -9.82
C MET A 185 -7.42 -9.39 -9.69
N TRP A 186 -7.84 -8.62 -10.70
CA TRP A 186 -7.85 -7.16 -10.63
C TRP A 186 -8.76 -6.66 -9.50
N GLU A 187 -9.98 -7.17 -9.40
CA GLU A 187 -10.91 -6.80 -8.32
C GLU A 187 -10.37 -7.22 -6.96
N ARG A 188 -9.81 -8.42 -6.85
CA ARG A 188 -9.15 -8.91 -5.64
C ARG A 188 -7.99 -8.01 -5.21
N LEU A 189 -7.14 -7.58 -6.13
CA LEU A 189 -6.04 -6.64 -5.84
C LEU A 189 -6.58 -5.26 -5.42
N CYS A 190 -7.67 -4.78 -6.03
CA CYS A 190 -8.32 -3.54 -5.61
C CYS A 190 -8.81 -3.63 -4.15
N VAL A 191 -9.41 -4.76 -3.77
CA VAL A 191 -9.83 -5.03 -2.39
C VAL A 191 -8.62 -5.07 -1.45
N MET A 192 -7.56 -5.82 -1.78
CA MET A 192 -6.34 -5.84 -0.96
C MET A 192 -5.73 -4.46 -0.76
N ILE A 193 -5.66 -3.63 -1.82
CA ILE A 193 -5.16 -2.25 -1.71
C ILE A 193 -6.07 -1.42 -0.80
N ALA A 194 -7.39 -1.57 -0.93
CA ALA A 194 -8.36 -0.90 -0.09
C ALA A 194 -8.21 -1.31 1.38
N ASP A 195 -8.05 -2.60 1.67
CA ASP A 195 -7.87 -3.12 3.03
C ASP A 195 -6.59 -2.62 3.68
N VAL A 196 -5.47 -2.63 2.94
CA VAL A 196 -4.19 -2.09 3.39
C VAL A 196 -4.34 -0.59 3.68
N LEU A 197 -4.97 0.17 2.80
CA LEU A 197 -5.21 1.60 3.06
C LEU A 197 -6.16 1.81 4.26
N SER A 198 -7.25 1.05 4.37
CA SER A 198 -8.19 1.15 5.48
C SER A 198 -7.53 0.88 6.82
N ALA A 199 -6.79 -0.23 6.94
CA ALA A 199 -6.12 -0.58 8.18
C ALA A 199 -4.95 0.37 8.51
N CYS A 200 -4.28 0.95 7.51
CA CYS A 200 -3.34 2.05 7.73
C CYS A 200 -4.07 3.28 8.31
N LEU A 201 -5.14 3.72 7.64
CA LEU A 201 -5.85 4.95 7.93
C LEU A 201 -6.68 4.88 9.22
N ALA A 202 -6.96 3.69 9.75
CA ALA A 202 -7.47 3.49 11.10
C ALA A 202 -6.58 4.16 12.17
N ASN A 203 -5.27 4.27 11.90
CA ASN A 203 -4.30 4.91 12.79
C ASN A 203 -4.17 6.42 12.58
N LEU A 204 -4.84 6.99 11.56
CA LEU A 204 -4.72 8.41 11.23
C LEU A 204 -5.20 9.35 12.35
N PRO A 205 -6.29 9.07 13.12
CA PRO A 205 -6.67 9.90 14.26
C PRO A 205 -5.56 9.97 15.32
N HIS A 206 -4.90 8.85 15.60
CA HIS A 206 -3.76 8.82 16.53
C HIS A 206 -2.58 9.63 15.99
N ALA A 207 -2.29 9.52 14.69
CA ALA A 207 -1.25 10.30 14.05
C ALA A 207 -1.52 11.83 14.13
N ILE A 208 -2.75 12.25 13.86
CA ILE A 208 -3.20 13.65 13.98
C ILE A 208 -3.02 14.16 15.41
N THR A 209 -3.45 13.39 16.42
CA THR A 209 -3.26 13.74 17.83
C THR A 209 -1.78 13.95 18.15
N LYS A 210 -0.92 13.02 17.75
CA LYS A 210 0.53 13.10 17.99
C LYS A 210 1.16 14.32 17.29
N MET A 211 0.72 14.68 16.07
CA MET A 211 1.15 15.92 15.40
C MET A 211 0.83 17.17 16.23
N CYS A 212 -0.34 17.24 16.86
CA CYS A 212 -0.76 18.38 17.69
C CYS A 212 0.07 18.54 18.99
N HIS A 213 0.73 17.48 19.45
CA HIS A 213 1.46 17.46 20.72
C HIS A 213 3.00 17.53 20.59
N GLN A 214 3.58 17.28 19.41
CA GLN A 214 5.04 17.08 19.26
C GLN A 214 5.87 18.32 18.88
N SER A 215 5.29 19.53 18.84
CA SER A 215 5.97 20.73 18.31
C SER A 215 6.30 21.76 19.40
N CYS A 216 7.48 22.39 19.30
CA CYS A 216 7.80 23.61 20.05
C CYS A 216 6.79 24.72 19.69
N ILE A 217 6.53 25.65 20.61
CA ILE A 217 5.40 26.62 20.55
C ILE A 217 5.31 27.33 19.18
N GLU A 218 6.43 27.72 18.58
CA GLU A 218 6.49 28.41 17.28
C GLU A 218 6.12 27.52 16.08
N LYS A 219 6.45 26.22 16.13
CA LYS A 219 6.08 25.24 15.09
C LYS A 219 4.68 24.66 15.32
N ARG A 220 4.16 24.80 16.53
CA ARG A 220 2.88 24.23 16.96
C ARG A 220 1.70 24.80 16.19
N ASP A 221 1.67 26.11 15.98
CA ASP A 221 0.57 26.74 15.22
C ASP A 221 0.46 26.24 13.78
N LYS A 222 1.60 26.05 13.09
CA LYS A 222 1.62 25.53 11.72
C LYS A 222 1.21 24.05 11.68
N THR A 223 1.77 23.23 12.58
CA THR A 223 1.45 21.79 12.63
C THR A 223 0.01 21.52 13.05
N VAL A 224 -0.54 22.30 13.99
CA VAL A 224 -1.95 22.20 14.40
C VAL A 224 -2.89 22.57 13.25
N ARG A 225 -2.57 23.61 12.46
CA ARG A 225 -3.36 23.95 11.26
C ARG A 225 -3.31 22.84 10.21
N GLU A 226 -2.13 22.25 9.97
CA GLU A 226 -1.98 21.12 9.06
C GLU A 226 -2.77 19.89 9.54
N ALA A 227 -2.70 19.57 10.83
CA ALA A 227 -3.45 18.49 11.46
C ALA A 227 -4.97 18.70 11.36
N PHE A 228 -5.45 19.93 11.58
CA PHE A 228 -6.87 20.27 11.41
C PHE A 228 -7.33 20.13 9.96
N LEU A 229 -6.55 20.61 9.00
CA LEU A 229 -6.87 20.46 7.57
C LEU A 229 -6.90 18.99 7.16
N LEU A 230 -5.98 18.19 7.68
CA LEU A 230 -5.93 16.75 7.45
C LEU A 230 -7.20 16.08 7.98
N LEU A 231 -7.58 16.37 9.23
CA LEU A 231 -8.79 15.85 9.84
C LEU A 231 -10.05 16.15 9.02
N VAL A 232 -10.25 17.42 8.62
CA VAL A 232 -11.41 17.82 7.82
C VAL A 232 -11.39 17.17 6.44
N LYS A 233 -10.23 17.10 5.79
CA LYS A 233 -10.07 16.45 4.48
C LYS A 233 -10.45 14.97 4.52
N THR A 234 -10.11 14.27 5.61
CA THR A 234 -10.27 12.81 5.73
C THR A 234 -11.47 12.38 6.55
N GLU A 235 -12.35 13.31 6.95
CA GLU A 235 -13.51 13.04 7.82
C GLU A 235 -14.34 11.85 7.33
N GLU A 236 -14.67 11.81 6.04
CA GLU A 236 -15.47 10.75 5.44
C GLU A 236 -14.74 9.41 5.38
N VAL A 237 -13.46 9.42 5.00
CA VAL A 237 -12.61 8.22 4.97
C VAL A 237 -12.54 7.60 6.37
N LEU A 238 -12.34 8.42 7.40
CA LEU A 238 -12.34 7.97 8.79
C LEU A 238 -13.69 7.40 9.22
N GLY A 239 -14.79 7.99 8.74
CA GLY A 239 -16.14 7.46 8.96
C GLY A 239 -16.34 6.08 8.36
N ILE A 240 -15.83 5.84 7.14
CA ILE A 240 -15.89 4.53 6.47
C ILE A 240 -15.06 3.51 7.23
N VAL A 241 -13.78 3.80 7.47
CA VAL A 241 -12.84 2.91 8.16
C VAL A 241 -13.35 2.53 9.55
N ARG A 242 -13.92 3.49 10.30
CA ARG A 242 -14.49 3.21 11.64
C ARG A 242 -15.65 2.22 11.58
N ARG A 243 -16.56 2.35 10.61
CA ARG A 243 -17.69 1.42 10.44
C ARG A 243 -17.21 0.01 10.07
N GLN A 244 -16.18 -0.07 9.23
CA GLN A 244 -15.58 -1.34 8.84
C GLN A 244 -14.91 -2.04 10.04
N MET A 245 -14.33 -1.29 10.98
CA MET A 245 -13.76 -1.86 12.22
C MET A 245 -14.82 -2.26 13.25
N SER A 246 -15.92 -1.50 13.39
CA SER A 246 -16.98 -1.85 14.34
C SER A 246 -17.71 -3.15 13.95
N SER A 247 -17.96 -3.35 12.65
CA SER A 247 -18.57 -4.57 12.13
C SER A 247 -17.75 -5.84 12.41
N MET A 248 -16.44 -5.71 12.64
CA MET A 248 -15.54 -6.83 12.97
C MET A 248 -15.65 -7.24 14.45
N ASN A 249 -15.89 -6.28 15.36
CA ASN A 249 -16.06 -6.56 16.78
C ASN A 249 -17.40 -7.26 17.08
N ASP A 250 -18.45 -6.95 16.30
CA ASP A 250 -19.77 -7.56 16.44
C ASP A 250 -19.78 -9.04 16.00
N LEU A 251 -18.89 -9.44 15.07
CA LEU A 251 -18.74 -10.83 14.60
C LEU A 251 -17.92 -11.73 15.55
N VAL A 252 -17.00 -11.14 16.33
CA VAL A 252 -16.25 -11.88 17.36
C VAL A 252 -17.10 -12.07 18.63
N GLY A 253 -18.05 -11.16 18.90
CA GLY A 253 -18.98 -11.27 20.03
C GLY A 253 -20.12 -12.26 19.86
N SER A 254 -20.31 -12.85 18.67
CA SER A 254 -21.41 -13.80 18.39
C SER A 254 -20.99 -15.28 18.39
N VAL A 255 -19.74 -15.61 18.73
CA VAL A 255 -19.26 -16.99 18.86
C VAL A 255 -19.26 -17.48 20.32
N ASP A 256 -19.50 -16.58 21.28
CA ASP A 256 -19.71 -16.93 22.69
C ASP A 256 -21.18 -16.75 23.10
N CYS A 257 -22.06 -17.64 22.62
CA CYS A 257 -23.38 -17.92 23.21
C CYS A 257 -23.75 -19.39 22.99
#